data_AF-A0A1W7R7E2-F1
#
_entry.id   AF-A0A1W7R7E2-F1
#
_cell.length_a   1.000
_cell.length_b   1.000
_cell.length_c   1.000
_cell.angle_alpha   90.00
_cell.angle_beta   90.00
_cell.angle_gamma   90.00
#
_symmetry.space_group_name_H-M   'P 1'
#
loop_
_entity.id
_entity.type
_entity.pdbx_description
1 polymer ?
#
loop_
_entity_poly.entity_id
_entity_poly.type
_entity_poly.pdbx_seq_one_letter_code
_entity_poly.pdbx_strand_id
1 'polypeptide(L)'
;MARLLLVLVFILHGCLAEYSKYQLDAFKDIGDQCYRNLAIPDDSDLLERIQYHRNVTDDPLTKEFILCGQKLLGWQDSEGNFQNEVIIKFFSDRYDAEQVKEVIEQCTLPSGETLADRAYGFYQCYFKHKKYAI
;
A
#
# COMPACT_ATOMS: atom_id res chain seq x y z
N MET A 1 42.54 -9.91 36.05
CA MET A 1 41.49 -10.46 35.16
C MET A 1 40.23 -9.64 35.34
N ALA A 2 39.84 -8.88 34.32
CA ALA A 2 38.45 -8.49 34.01
C ALA A 2 38.54 -7.44 32.90
N ARG A 3 38.53 -7.89 31.64
CA ARG A 3 38.32 -7.01 30.48
C ARG A 3 36.87 -6.55 30.56
N LEU A 4 36.64 -5.29 30.90
CA LEU A 4 35.34 -4.64 30.72
C LEU A 4 35.02 -4.66 29.22
N LEU A 5 34.17 -5.59 28.79
CA LEU A 5 33.55 -5.58 27.48
C LEU A 5 32.44 -4.53 27.51
N LEU A 6 32.76 -3.31 27.07
CA LEU A 6 31.79 -2.31 26.63
C LEU A 6 31.07 -2.87 25.39
N VAL A 7 29.98 -3.62 25.61
CA VAL A 7 29.06 -3.98 24.53
C VAL A 7 28.26 -2.71 24.20
N LEU A 8 28.76 -1.95 23.22
CA LEU A 8 28.00 -0.94 22.51
C LEU A 8 26.83 -1.64 21.81
N VAL A 9 25.68 -1.72 22.51
CA VAL A 9 24.40 -2.03 21.88
C VAL A 9 24.04 -0.80 21.06
N PHE A 10 24.55 -0.74 19.83
CA PHE A 10 23.95 0.08 18.79
C PHE A 10 22.57 -0.53 18.53
N ILE A 11 21.56 -0.07 19.29
CA ILE A 11 20.17 -0.19 18.88
C ILE A 11 20.10 0.63 17.59
N LEU A 12 20.35 -0.04 16.47
CA LEU A 12 19.88 0.37 15.17
C LEU A 12 18.37 0.51 15.35
N HIS A 13 17.95 1.73 15.68
CA HIS A 13 16.57 2.17 15.52
C HIS A 13 16.36 2.16 14.01
N GLY A 14 16.10 0.97 13.46
CA GLY A 14 15.41 0.87 12.20
C GLY A 14 14.06 1.52 12.47
N CYS A 15 13.98 2.84 12.21
CA CYS A 15 12.70 3.49 12.09
C CYS A 15 11.96 2.71 11.01
N LEU A 16 11.04 1.83 11.41
CA LEU A 16 9.97 1.41 10.53
C LEU A 16 9.34 2.72 10.05
N ALA A 17 9.44 2.96 8.74
CA ALA A 17 8.82 4.13 8.15
C ALA A 17 7.32 3.84 8.04
N GLU A 18 6.64 3.95 9.17
CA GLU A 18 5.17 3.92 9.21
C GLU A 18 4.62 5.02 8.30
N TYR A 19 3.45 4.76 7.70
CA TYR A 19 2.70 5.74 6.94
C TYR A 19 2.59 7.07 7.68
N SER A 20 2.56 8.17 6.95
CA SER A 20 2.29 9.48 7.55
C SER A 20 0.85 9.55 8.07
N LYS A 21 0.59 10.52 8.96
CA LYS A 21 -0.78 10.80 9.41
C LYS A 21 -1.72 11.08 8.23
N TYR A 22 -1.27 11.82 7.22
CA TYR A 22 -2.06 12.11 6.02
C TYR A 22 -2.45 10.83 5.28
N GLN A 23 -1.49 9.91 5.08
CA GLN A 23 -1.74 8.64 4.40
C GLN A 23 -2.69 7.74 5.21
N LEU A 24 -2.49 7.66 6.54
CA LEU A 24 -3.36 6.89 7.43
C LEU A 24 -4.80 7.43 7.44
N ASP A 25 -4.97 8.75 7.55
CA ASP A 25 -6.29 9.38 7.52
C ASP A 25 -6.97 9.16 6.16
N ALA A 26 -6.24 9.29 5.05
CA ALA A 26 -6.76 9.05 3.70
C ALA A 26 -7.20 7.59 3.51
N PHE A 27 -6.36 6.63 3.91
CA PHE A 27 -6.75 5.22 3.81
C PHE A 27 -7.93 4.88 4.71
N LYS A 28 -8.03 5.48 5.90
CA LYS A 28 -9.17 5.27 6.78
C LYS A 28 -10.47 5.76 6.15
N ASP A 29 -10.51 7.02 5.71
CA ASP A 29 -11.72 7.60 5.12
C ASP A 29 -12.19 6.80 3.89
N ILE A 30 -11.24 6.44 3.03
CA ILE A 30 -11.51 5.68 1.80
C ILE A 30 -11.89 4.23 2.11
N GLY A 31 -11.22 3.61 3.09
CA GLY A 31 -11.58 2.31 3.61
C GLY A 31 -13.03 2.31 4.09
N ASP A 32 -13.39 3.24 4.98
CA ASP A 32 -14.75 3.38 5.52
C ASP A 32 -15.80 3.54 4.39
N GLN A 33 -15.46 4.24 3.30
CA GLN A 33 -16.31 4.31 2.10
C GLN A 33 -16.43 2.96 1.38
N CYS A 34 -15.33 2.23 1.21
CA CYS A 34 -15.34 0.91 0.57
C CYS A 34 -16.09 -0.14 1.39
N TYR A 35 -15.97 -0.13 2.73
CA TYR A 35 -16.78 -0.98 3.60
C TYR A 35 -18.27 -0.79 3.35
N ARG A 36 -18.73 0.47 3.28
CA ARG A 36 -20.14 0.79 2.98
C ARG A 36 -20.55 0.36 1.57
N ASN A 37 -19.76 0.67 0.56
CA ASN A 37 -20.10 0.40 -0.84
C ASN A 37 -20.15 -1.09 -1.16
N LEU A 38 -19.30 -1.89 -0.52
CA LEU A 38 -19.20 -3.33 -0.73
C LEU A 38 -19.96 -4.15 0.33
N ALA A 39 -20.68 -3.48 1.24
CA ALA A 39 -21.40 -4.09 2.36
C ALA A 39 -20.53 -5.05 3.19
N ILE A 40 -19.28 -4.66 3.44
CA ILE A 40 -18.34 -5.42 4.28
C ILE A 40 -18.66 -5.11 5.75
N PRO A 41 -18.68 -6.11 6.65
CA PRO A 41 -18.87 -5.89 8.08
C PRO A 41 -17.83 -4.93 8.68
N ASP A 42 -18.28 -4.03 9.57
CA ASP A 42 -17.43 -3.02 10.22
C ASP A 42 -16.33 -3.63 11.10
N ASP A 43 -16.46 -4.90 11.52
CA ASP A 43 -15.49 -5.63 12.32
C ASP A 43 -14.44 -6.40 11.50
N SER A 44 -14.51 -6.33 10.16
CA SER A 44 -13.51 -6.97 9.30
C SER A 44 -12.18 -6.20 9.29
N ASP A 45 -11.07 -6.94 9.34
CA ASP A 45 -9.70 -6.44 9.31
C ASP A 45 -9.14 -6.20 7.89
N LEU A 46 -10.01 -6.21 6.87
CA LEU A 46 -9.60 -6.22 5.46
C LEU A 46 -8.71 -5.02 5.09
N LEU A 47 -9.05 -3.82 5.55
CA LEU A 47 -8.24 -2.62 5.30
C LEU A 47 -6.82 -2.78 5.86
N GLU A 48 -6.68 -3.21 7.12
CA GLU A 48 -5.37 -3.38 7.76
C GLU A 48 -4.54 -4.45 7.03
N ARG A 49 -5.18 -5.58 6.69
CA ARG A 49 -4.55 -6.67 5.93
C ARG A 49 -3.97 -6.16 4.60
N ILE A 50 -4.72 -5.33 3.88
CA ILE A 50 -4.28 -4.77 2.60
C ILE A 50 -3.20 -3.69 2.80
N GLN A 51 -3.41 -2.75 3.73
CA GLN A 51 -2.47 -1.66 4.01
C GLN A 51 -1.07 -2.14 4.36
N TYR A 52 -0.97 -3.24 5.09
CA TYR A 52 0.31 -3.79 5.57
C TYR A 52 0.70 -5.10 4.89
N HIS A 53 -0.02 -5.51 3.85
CA HIS A 53 0.19 -6.76 3.13
C HIS A 53 0.27 -8.00 4.06
N ARG A 54 -0.66 -8.08 5.01
CA ARG A 54 -0.78 -9.17 5.99
C ARG A 54 -1.86 -10.14 5.56
N ASN A 55 -1.45 -11.37 5.21
CA ASN A 55 -2.37 -12.47 4.87
C ASN A 55 -3.39 -12.11 3.77
N VAL A 56 -3.02 -11.31 2.77
CA VAL A 56 -3.98 -10.88 1.73
C VAL A 56 -4.36 -12.05 0.84
N THR A 57 -5.66 -12.23 0.64
CA THR A 57 -6.23 -13.34 -0.12
C THR A 57 -6.54 -12.91 -1.55
N ASP A 58 -6.33 -13.81 -2.51
CA ASP A 58 -6.70 -13.61 -3.92
C ASP A 58 -8.16 -14.06 -4.11
N ASP A 59 -9.08 -13.26 -3.59
CA ASP A 59 -10.52 -13.51 -3.68
C ASP A 59 -11.26 -12.28 -4.26
N PRO A 60 -12.47 -12.46 -4.83
CA PRO A 60 -13.19 -11.36 -5.49
C PRO A 60 -13.43 -10.14 -4.58
N LEU A 61 -13.74 -10.35 -3.30
CA LEU A 61 -14.02 -9.26 -2.37
C LEU A 61 -12.76 -8.43 -2.11
N THR A 62 -11.63 -9.10 -1.89
CA THR A 62 -10.34 -8.42 -1.69
C THR A 62 -9.94 -7.60 -2.92
N LYS A 63 -10.12 -8.14 -4.13
CA LYS A 63 -9.82 -7.41 -5.38
C LYS A 63 -10.71 -6.18 -5.55
N GLU A 64 -12.00 -6.32 -5.29
CA GLU A 64 -12.96 -5.21 -5.37
C GLU A 64 -12.68 -4.13 -4.32
N PHE A 65 -12.27 -4.50 -3.11
CA PHE A 65 -11.87 -3.53 -2.09
C PHE A 65 -10.63 -2.73 -2.52
N ILE A 66 -9.64 -3.41 -3.08
CA ILE A 66 -8.43 -2.77 -3.61
C ILE A 66 -8.79 -1.83 -4.77
N LEU A 67 -9.63 -2.27 -5.71
CA LEU A 67 -10.11 -1.42 -6.80
C LEU A 67 -10.87 -0.20 -6.29
N CYS A 68 -11.77 -0.38 -5.32
CA CYS A 68 -12.53 0.69 -4.70
C CYS A 68 -11.59 1.76 -4.10
N GLY A 69 -10.60 1.34 -3.31
CA GLY A 69 -9.64 2.24 -2.70
C GLY A 69 -8.81 3.00 -3.74
N GLN A 70 -8.31 2.30 -4.76
CA GLN A 70 -7.51 2.91 -5.82
C GLN A 70 -8.30 3.92 -6.65
N LYS A 71 -9.59 3.66 -6.94
CA LYS A 71 -10.46 4.63 -7.62
C LYS A 71 -10.74 5.87 -6.77
N LEU A 72 -11.04 5.70 -5.48
CA LEU A 72 -11.31 6.83 -4.58
C LEU A 72 -10.06 7.68 -4.31
N LEU A 73 -8.87 7.07 -4.30
CA LEU A 73 -7.59 7.78 -4.24
C LEU A 73 -7.21 8.46 -5.57
N GLY A 74 -7.96 8.22 -6.65
CA GLY A 74 -7.64 8.72 -7.99
C GLY A 74 -6.41 8.08 -8.61
N TRP A 75 -6.01 6.88 -8.14
CA TRP A 75 -4.87 6.14 -8.69
C TRP A 75 -5.20 5.45 -10.01
N GLN A 76 -6.47 5.14 -10.24
CA GLN A 76 -6.98 4.63 -11.51
C GLN A 76 -8.15 5.49 -11.99
N ASP A 77 -8.23 5.70 -13.30
CA ASP A 77 -9.42 6.26 -13.94
C ASP A 77 -10.53 5.21 -14.16
N SER A 78 -11.61 5.58 -14.84
CA SER A 78 -12.72 4.67 -15.13
C SER A 78 -12.36 3.51 -16.06
N GLU A 79 -11.30 3.64 -16.84
CA GLU A 79 -10.81 2.65 -17.79
C GLU A 79 -9.72 1.73 -17.20
N GLY A 80 -9.27 2.05 -15.97
CA GLY A 80 -8.23 1.34 -15.26
C GLY A 80 -6.81 1.78 -15.62
N ASN A 81 -6.64 2.96 -16.21
CA ASN A 81 -5.32 3.53 -16.45
C ASN A 81 -4.80 4.17 -15.16
N PHE A 82 -3.56 3.81 -14.79
CA PHE A 82 -2.92 4.31 -13.58
C PHE A 82 -2.45 5.76 -13.74
N GLN A 83 -2.68 6.55 -12.69
CA GLN A 83 -2.27 7.95 -12.57
C GLN A 83 -0.96 8.05 -11.80
N ASN A 84 0.16 7.67 -12.44
CA ASN A 84 1.46 7.47 -11.78
C ASN A 84 1.89 8.65 -10.89
N GLU A 85 1.72 9.89 -11.37
CA GLU A 85 2.11 11.09 -10.62
C GLU A 85 1.34 11.24 -9.30
N VAL A 86 0.06 10.86 -9.29
CA VAL A 86 -0.80 10.89 -8.08
C VAL A 86 -0.28 9.88 -7.06
N ILE A 87 0.03 8.67 -7.52
CA ILE A 87 0.52 7.58 -6.67
C ILE A 87 1.90 7.92 -6.10
N ILE A 88 2.81 8.41 -6.95
CA ILE A 88 4.16 8.82 -6.54
C ILE A 88 4.07 9.89 -5.48
N LYS A 89 3.31 10.97 -5.73
CA LYS A 89 3.12 12.05 -4.77
C LYS A 89 2.56 11.55 -3.43
N PHE A 90 1.61 10.62 -3.46
CA PHE A 90 1.01 10.06 -2.26
C PHE A 90 2.06 9.34 -1.39
N PHE A 91 2.86 8.45 -1.97
CA PHE A 91 3.84 7.67 -1.20
C PHE A 91 5.12 8.46 -0.87
N SER A 92 5.53 9.41 -1.71
CA SER A 92 6.70 10.26 -1.47
C SER A 92 6.54 11.25 -0.33
N ASP A 93 5.35 11.37 0.27
CA ASP A 93 5.15 12.08 1.53
C ASP A 93 5.98 11.48 2.68
N ARG A 94 6.23 10.16 2.63
CA ARG A 94 6.97 9.44 3.66
C ARG A 94 8.23 8.75 3.15
N TYR A 95 8.20 8.27 1.92
CA TYR A 95 9.22 7.42 1.35
C TYR A 95 10.06 8.18 0.31
N ASP A 96 11.26 7.68 0.04
CA ASP A 96 12.13 8.29 -0.96
C ASP A 96 11.45 8.33 -2.34
N ALA A 97 11.46 9.51 -2.97
CA ALA A 97 10.70 9.73 -4.19
C ALA A 97 11.22 8.94 -5.39
N GLU A 98 12.54 8.74 -5.49
CA GLU A 98 13.11 7.94 -6.58
C GLU A 98 12.78 6.45 -6.42
N GLN A 99 12.86 5.92 -5.19
CA GLN A 99 12.47 4.54 -4.90
C GLN A 99 10.97 4.30 -5.14
N VAL A 100 10.12 5.24 -4.74
CA VAL A 100 8.68 5.17 -5.03
C VAL A 100 8.45 5.17 -6.54
N LYS A 101 9.04 6.13 -7.26
CA LYS A 101 8.89 6.28 -8.71
C LYS A 101 9.29 5.01 -9.45
N GLU A 102 10.46 4.43 -9.15
CA GLU A 102 10.95 3.20 -9.77
C GLU A 102 9.92 2.06 -9.66
N VAL A 103 9.33 1.87 -8.47
CA VAL A 103 8.35 0.81 -8.22
C VAL A 103 7.03 1.10 -8.93
N ILE A 104 6.55 2.36 -8.90
CA ILE A 104 5.31 2.73 -9.58
C ILE A 104 5.44 2.53 -11.09
N GLU A 105 6.51 3.05 -11.71
CA GLU A 105 6.74 2.89 -13.16
C GLU A 105 6.86 1.41 -13.58
N GLN A 106 7.45 0.57 -12.73
CA GLN A 106 7.52 -0.87 -12.97
C GLN A 106 6.16 -1.56 -12.86
N CYS A 107 5.28 -1.12 -11.96
CA CYS A 107 4.07 -1.84 -11.55
C CYS A 107 2.77 -1.35 -12.19
N THR A 108 2.78 -0.20 -12.86
CA THR A 108 1.59 0.37 -13.52
C THR A 108 1.41 -0.11 -14.96
N LEU A 109 2.05 -1.22 -15.34
CA LEU A 109 1.87 -1.84 -16.64
C LEU A 109 0.47 -2.49 -16.71
N PRO A 110 -0.40 -2.11 -17.67
CA PRO A 110 -1.75 -2.65 -17.74
C PRO A 110 -1.71 -4.17 -17.93
N SER A 111 -2.23 -4.93 -16.95
CA SER A 111 -2.31 -6.40 -17.02
C SER A 111 -3.41 -6.93 -16.10
N GLY A 112 -4.18 -7.92 -16.55
CA GLY A 112 -5.34 -8.47 -15.85
C GLY A 112 -6.62 -8.41 -16.69
N GLU A 113 -7.50 -9.40 -16.50
CA GLU A 113 -8.73 -9.58 -17.29
C GLU A 113 -9.78 -8.52 -16.96
N THR A 114 -9.91 -8.17 -15.68
CA THR A 114 -10.86 -7.15 -15.18
C THR A 114 -10.14 -5.95 -14.56
N LEU A 115 -10.88 -4.86 -14.29
CA LEU A 115 -10.35 -3.71 -13.54
C LEU A 115 -9.87 -4.13 -12.14
N ALA A 116 -10.59 -5.05 -11.49
CA ALA A 116 -10.24 -5.55 -10.17
C ALA A 116 -8.95 -6.39 -10.21
N ASP A 117 -8.76 -7.21 -11.26
CA ASP A 117 -7.51 -7.94 -11.46
C ASP A 117 -6.32 -7.00 -11.72
N ARG A 118 -6.51 -5.93 -12.49
CA ARG A 118 -5.47 -4.92 -12.72
C ARG A 118 -5.08 -4.20 -11.43
N ALA A 119 -6.08 -3.79 -10.63
CA ALA A 119 -5.86 -3.15 -9.34
C ALA A 119 -5.10 -4.06 -8.36
N TYR A 120 -5.48 -5.33 -8.31
CA TYR A 120 -4.80 -6.34 -7.50
C TYR A 120 -3.39 -6.65 -8.01
N GLY A 121 -3.19 -6.73 -9.32
CA GLY A 121 -1.89 -6.94 -9.95
C GLY A 121 -0.90 -5.82 -9.62
N PHE A 122 -1.33 -4.56 -9.73
CA PHE A 122 -0.54 -3.41 -9.29
C PHE A 122 -0.19 -3.51 -7.80
N TYR A 123 -1.18 -3.81 -6.95
CA TYR A 123 -0.98 -3.97 -5.51
C TYR A 123 0.08 -5.04 -5.18
N GLN A 124 -0.02 -6.22 -5.79
CA GLN A 124 0.94 -7.32 -5.61
C GLN A 124 2.34 -6.92 -6.09
N CYS A 125 2.43 -6.29 -7.26
CA CYS A 125 3.70 -5.81 -7.80
C CYS A 125 4.35 -4.78 -6.88
N TYR A 126 3.60 -3.80 -6.37
CA TYR A 126 4.11 -2.76 -5.48
C TYR A 126 4.72 -3.37 -4.21
N PHE A 127 4.00 -4.25 -3.51
CA PHE A 127 4.51 -4.87 -2.29
C PHE A 127 5.69 -5.81 -2.52
N LYS A 128 5.77 -6.44 -3.70
CA LYS A 128 6.90 -7.27 -4.11
C LYS A 128 8.17 -6.46 -4.38
N HIS A 129 8.04 -5.25 -4.93
CA HIS A 129 9.19 -4.48 -5.44
C HIS A 129 9.58 -3.27 -4.58
N LYS A 130 8.74 -2.82 -3.64
CA LYS A 130 9.09 -1.72 -2.74
C LYS A 130 10.35 -2.02 -1.93
N LYS A 131 11.21 -1.01 -1.81
CA LYS A 131 12.52 -1.12 -1.13
C LYS A 131 12.50 -0.56 0.30
N TYR A 132 11.34 -0.12 0.77
CA TYR A 132 11.11 0.44 2.11
C TYR A 132 10.15 -0.43 2.93
N ALA A 133 10.37 -0.45 4.24
CA ALA A 133 9.45 -1.06 5.20
C ALA A 133 8.23 -0.14 5.40
N ILE A 134 7.10 -0.77 5.70
CA ILE A 134 5.82 -0.14 6.08
C ILE A 134 5.40 -0.80 7.38
#